data_AF-A0A2V9QPK2-F1
#
_entry.id   AF-A0A2V9QPK2-F1
#
_cell.length_a   1.000
_cell.length_b   1.000
_cell.length_c   1.000
_cell.angle_alpha   90.00
_cell.angle_beta   90.00
_cell.angle_gamma   90.00
#
_symmetry.space_group_name_H-M   'P 1'
#
loop_
_entity.id
_entity.type
_entity.pdbx_description
1 polymer ?
#
loop_
_entity_poly.entity_id
_entity_poly.type
_entity_poly.pdbx_seq_one_letter_code
_entity_poly.pdbx_strand_id
1 'polypeptide(L)'
;MNDLDSYSAYYLERLKGAHWEDAYHSLIEADAAIVPILIKAYRTEAEPTIRATLVKIIWQHRVPETISFLSEALDDNHPEVWKNALDGFVALGSASAIQILESAKQQIQAGNETQSVRIDWIEEAIQQIRTGSFA
;
A
#
# COMPACT_ATOMS: atom_id res chain seq x y z
N MET A 1 -2.59 -4.88 27.98
CA MET A 1 -2.16 -4.51 26.61
C MET A 1 -1.68 -5.79 25.97
N ASN A 2 -2.17 -6.17 24.79
CA ASN A 2 -1.63 -7.33 24.08
C ASN A 2 -0.14 -7.07 23.76
N ASP A 3 0.67 -8.11 23.69
CA ASP A 3 2.08 -7.99 23.31
C ASP A 3 2.20 -7.31 21.93
N LEU A 4 1.32 -7.68 21.00
CA LEU A 4 1.23 -7.09 19.67
C LEU A 4 0.76 -5.63 19.66
N ASP A 5 -0.16 -5.24 20.55
CA ASP A 5 -0.60 -3.83 20.65
C ASP A 5 0.54 -2.94 21.15
N SER A 6 1.32 -3.43 22.11
CA SER A 6 2.47 -2.71 22.67
C SER A 6 3.62 -2.61 21.66
N TYR A 7 3.90 -3.71 20.97
CA TYR A 7 4.88 -3.80 19.88
C TYR A 7 4.55 -2.82 18.76
N SER A 8 3.32 -2.89 18.23
CA SER A 8 2.88 -2.04 17.14
C SER A 8 2.91 -0.56 17.52
N ALA A 9 2.41 -0.18 18.70
CA ALA A 9 2.47 1.21 19.16
C ALA A 9 3.92 1.72 19.26
N TYR A 10 4.83 0.92 19.83
CA TYR A 10 6.24 1.28 20.01
C TYR A 10 6.94 1.58 18.69
N TYR A 11 6.71 0.76 17.66
CA TYR A 11 7.36 0.92 16.36
C TYR A 11 6.64 1.93 15.46
N LEU A 12 5.31 2.05 15.53
CA LEU A 12 4.56 3.09 14.81
C LEU A 12 4.97 4.50 15.27
N GLU A 13 5.22 4.70 16.56
CA GLU A 13 5.76 5.96 17.06
C GLU A 13 7.16 6.27 16.47
N ARG A 14 8.01 5.25 16.36
CA ARG A 14 9.39 5.37 15.87
C ARG A 14 9.51 5.57 14.37
N LEU A 15 8.52 5.14 13.58
CA LEU A 15 8.45 5.48 12.15
C LEU A 15 8.51 7.00 11.92
N LYS A 16 8.11 7.82 12.90
CA LYS A 16 8.11 9.29 12.81
C LYS A 16 9.39 9.94 13.32
N GLY A 17 10.35 9.15 13.80
CA GLY A 17 11.52 9.63 14.53
C GLY A 17 12.86 9.27 13.89
N ALA A 18 13.95 9.52 14.61
CA ALA A 18 15.32 9.26 14.15
C ALA A 18 15.63 7.77 13.91
N HIS A 19 14.80 6.85 14.43
CA HIS A 19 14.96 5.40 14.31
C HIS A 19 13.91 4.79 13.36
N TRP A 20 13.53 5.53 12.32
CA TRP A 20 12.49 5.09 11.38
C TRP A 20 12.89 3.82 10.62
N GLU A 21 14.17 3.64 10.28
CA GLU A 21 14.67 2.45 9.57
C GLU A 21 14.50 1.18 10.41
N ASP A 22 14.93 1.21 11.68
CA ASP A 22 14.77 0.10 12.61
C ASP A 22 13.28 -0.26 12.79
N ALA A 23 12.43 0.75 12.87
CA ALA A 23 10.98 0.56 12.99
C ALA A 23 10.35 -0.01 11.72
N TYR A 24 10.78 0.47 10.55
CA TYR A 24 10.36 -0.05 9.26
C TYR A 24 10.70 -1.55 9.14
N HIS A 25 11.94 -1.94 9.41
CA HIS A 25 12.37 -3.34 9.36
C HIS A 25 11.60 -4.21 10.37
N SER A 26 11.48 -3.74 11.62
CA SER A 26 10.77 -4.47 12.68
C SER A 26 9.28 -4.69 12.35
N LEU A 27 8.63 -3.74 11.69
CA LEU A 27 7.22 -3.88 11.30
C LEU A 27 7.03 -4.81 10.11
N ILE A 28 7.97 -4.84 9.15
CA ILE A 28 7.94 -5.78 8.01
C ILE A 28 8.15 -7.23 8.47
N GLU A 29 9.08 -7.43 9.40
CA GLU A 29 9.45 -8.76 9.91
C GLU A 29 8.44 -9.31 10.93
N ALA A 30 7.50 -8.48 11.38
CA ALA A 30 6.46 -8.89 12.32
C ALA A 30 5.48 -9.90 11.69
N ASP A 31 4.84 -10.70 12.55
CA ASP A 31 3.79 -11.62 12.14
C ASP A 31 2.65 -10.89 11.41
N ALA A 32 2.05 -11.55 10.42
CA ALA A 32 0.97 -10.99 9.60
C ALA A 32 -0.24 -10.51 10.41
N ALA A 33 -0.43 -10.98 11.65
CA ALA A 33 -1.42 -10.46 12.58
C ALA A 33 -1.28 -8.94 12.87
N ILE A 34 -0.14 -8.32 12.55
CA ILE A 34 0.05 -6.87 12.67
C ILE A 34 -0.69 -6.08 11.59
N VAL A 35 -0.96 -6.68 10.43
CA VAL A 35 -1.50 -6.00 9.24
C VAL A 35 -2.81 -5.23 9.54
N PRO A 36 -3.81 -5.80 10.24
CA PRO A 36 -5.01 -5.04 10.61
C PRO A 36 -4.74 -3.81 11.49
N ILE A 37 -3.69 -3.84 12.30
CA ILE A 37 -3.28 -2.69 13.14
C ILE A 37 -2.65 -1.61 12.26
N LEU A 38 -1.78 -2.00 11.33
CA LEU A 38 -1.14 -1.06 10.39
C LEU A 38 -2.17 -0.39 9.47
N ILE A 39 -3.19 -1.12 9.01
CA ILE A 39 -4.30 -0.55 8.23
C ILE A 39 -5.06 0.50 9.04
N LYS A 40 -5.30 0.24 10.34
CA LYS A 40 -5.92 1.23 11.23
C LYS A 40 -5.02 2.46 11.39
N ALA A 41 -3.71 2.26 11.55
CA ALA A 41 -2.75 3.35 11.67
C ALA A 41 -2.76 4.25 10.42
N TYR A 42 -2.75 3.64 9.22
CA TYR A 42 -2.81 4.35 7.94
C TYR A 42 -4.02 5.30 7.87
N ARG A 43 -5.20 4.82 8.25
CA ARG A 43 -6.46 5.58 8.19
C ARG A 43 -6.50 6.79 9.10
N THR A 44 -5.67 6.80 10.15
CA THR A 44 -5.57 7.91 11.11
C THR A 44 -4.34 8.79 10.88
N GLU A 45 -3.47 8.44 9.93
CA GLU A 45 -2.20 9.12 9.71
C GLU A 45 -2.35 10.33 8.79
N ALA A 46 -1.95 11.50 9.30
CA ALA A 46 -2.02 12.75 8.57
C ALA A 46 -0.81 12.96 7.64
N GLU A 47 0.37 12.46 8.04
CA GLU A 47 1.62 12.69 7.29
C GLU A 47 1.71 11.77 6.06
N PRO A 48 1.74 12.32 4.83
CA PRO A 48 1.71 11.50 3.61
C PRO A 48 2.90 10.55 3.45
N THR A 49 4.07 10.94 3.93
CA THR A 49 5.29 10.11 3.91
C THR A 49 5.15 8.89 4.83
N ILE A 50 4.51 9.05 5.99
CA ILE A 50 4.21 7.95 6.90
C ILE A 50 3.12 7.05 6.31
N ARG A 51 2.07 7.63 5.69
CA ARG A 51 1.07 6.83 4.96
C ARG A 51 1.70 5.98 3.87
N ALA A 52 2.59 6.55 3.05
CA ALA A 52 3.29 5.81 2.00
C ALA A 52 4.13 4.67 2.58
N THR A 53 4.84 4.94 3.68
CA THR A 53 5.61 3.92 4.40
C THR A 53 4.72 2.80 4.94
N LEU A 54 3.56 3.12 5.50
CA LEU A 54 2.60 2.13 5.99
C LEU A 54 2.07 1.24 4.86
N VAL A 55 1.69 1.82 3.71
CA VAL A 55 1.29 1.03 2.53
C VAL A 55 2.40 0.07 2.12
N LYS A 56 3.65 0.57 2.09
CA LYS A 56 4.84 -0.22 1.75
C LYS A 56 5.06 -1.41 2.68
N ILE A 57 4.96 -1.18 3.99
CA ILE A 57 5.09 -2.24 5.00
C ILE A 57 3.95 -3.25 4.83
N ILE A 58 2.70 -2.78 4.70
CA ILE A 58 1.51 -3.65 4.65
C ILE A 58 1.60 -4.65 3.49
N TRP A 59 1.95 -4.21 2.27
CA TRP A 59 2.00 -5.13 1.13
C TRP A 59 3.18 -6.10 1.18
N GLN A 60 4.24 -5.80 1.94
CA GLN A 60 5.38 -6.71 2.15
C GLN A 60 5.01 -7.96 2.95
N HIS A 61 3.95 -7.93 3.76
CA HIS A 61 3.44 -9.14 4.42
C HIS A 61 2.75 -10.13 3.46
N ARG A 62 2.52 -9.76 2.19
CA ARG A 62 1.93 -10.63 1.15
C ARG A 62 0.58 -11.25 1.54
N VAL A 63 -0.19 -10.57 2.38
CA VAL A 63 -1.51 -11.01 2.84
C VAL A 63 -2.57 -10.70 1.76
N PRO A 64 -3.19 -11.70 1.10
CA PRO A 64 -4.14 -11.46 0.01
C PRO A 64 -5.35 -10.58 0.39
N GLU A 65 -5.76 -10.65 1.65
CA GLU A 65 -6.88 -9.88 2.22
C GLU A 65 -6.62 -8.37 2.25
N THR A 66 -5.38 -7.92 2.02
CA THR A 66 -5.03 -6.49 1.93
C THR A 66 -5.47 -5.83 0.64
N ILE A 67 -6.00 -6.59 -0.33
CA ILE A 67 -6.35 -6.06 -1.65
C ILE A 67 -7.37 -4.91 -1.60
N SER A 68 -8.35 -4.97 -0.69
CA SER A 68 -9.32 -3.88 -0.51
C SER A 68 -8.67 -2.63 0.09
N PHE A 69 -7.67 -2.81 0.96
CA PHE A 69 -6.88 -1.70 1.50
C PHE A 69 -6.00 -1.07 0.42
N LEU A 70 -5.39 -1.85 -0.48
CA LEU A 70 -4.61 -1.30 -1.59
C LEU A 70 -5.47 -0.48 -2.54
N SER A 71 -6.74 -0.85 -2.73
CA SER A 71 -7.69 -0.01 -3.48
C SER A 71 -7.93 1.33 -2.78
N GLU A 72 -8.08 1.34 -1.46
CA GLU A 72 -8.21 2.57 -0.66
C GLU A 72 -6.95 3.45 -0.77
N ALA A 73 -5.75 2.85 -0.75
CA ALA A 73 -4.50 3.57 -0.90
C ALA A 73 -4.23 4.10 -2.32
N LEU A 74 -4.80 3.46 -3.35
CA LEU A 74 -4.74 3.92 -4.74
C LEU A 74 -5.48 5.26 -4.94
N ASP A 75 -6.50 5.52 -4.12
CA ASP A 75 -7.29 6.75 -4.14
C ASP A 75 -6.63 7.90 -3.36
N ASP A 76 -5.49 7.69 -2.70
CA ASP A 76 -4.78 8.76 -1.98
C ASP A 76 -4.28 9.85 -2.96
N ASN A 77 -4.33 11.10 -2.52
CA ASN A 77 -3.91 12.25 -3.31
C ASN A 77 -2.38 12.38 -3.40
N HIS A 78 -1.63 11.76 -2.49
CA HIS A 78 -0.18 11.85 -2.45
C HIS A 78 0.49 10.84 -3.39
N PRO A 79 1.34 11.28 -4.34
CA PRO A 79 2.04 10.43 -5.31
C PRO A 79 2.65 9.15 -4.77
N GLU A 80 3.37 9.24 -3.67
CA GLU A 80 4.09 8.11 -3.11
C GLU A 80 3.16 7.04 -2.52
N VAL A 81 1.97 7.44 -2.03
CA VAL A 81 1.02 6.51 -1.40
C VAL A 81 0.41 5.61 -2.47
N TRP A 82 -0.17 6.20 -3.53
CA TRP A 82 -0.81 5.41 -4.58
C TRP A 82 0.21 4.63 -5.42
N LYS A 83 1.45 5.10 -5.56
CA LYS A 83 2.53 4.31 -6.18
C LYS A 83 2.89 3.07 -5.38
N ASN A 84 3.04 3.20 -4.06
CA ASN A 84 3.23 2.02 -3.20
C ASN A 84 2.02 1.06 -3.24
N ALA A 85 0.80 1.57 -3.46
CA ALA A 85 -0.36 0.72 -3.65
C ALA A 85 -0.27 -0.11 -4.94
N LEU A 86 0.21 0.49 -6.04
CA LEU A 86 0.49 -0.22 -7.30
C LEU A 86 1.54 -1.31 -7.11
N ASP A 87 2.64 -1.01 -6.42
CA ASP A 87 3.66 -2.03 -6.07
C ASP A 87 3.05 -3.18 -5.29
N GLY A 88 2.13 -2.88 -4.37
CA GLY A 88 1.37 -3.88 -3.62
C GLY A 88 0.48 -4.74 -4.51
N PHE A 89 -0.23 -4.15 -5.47
CA PHE A 89 -1.05 -4.91 -6.43
C PHE A 89 -0.18 -5.83 -7.31
N VAL A 90 0.96 -5.34 -7.78
CA VAL A 90 1.94 -6.11 -8.54
C VAL A 90 2.47 -7.28 -7.72
N ALA A 91 2.87 -7.00 -6.48
CA ALA A 91 3.40 -7.99 -5.55
C ALA A 91 2.41 -9.10 -5.20
N LEU A 92 1.11 -8.79 -5.11
CA LEU A 92 0.06 -9.80 -4.88
C LEU A 92 -0.30 -10.57 -6.16
N GLY A 93 -0.14 -9.95 -7.33
CA GLY A 93 -0.22 -10.62 -8.64
C GLY A 93 -1.55 -11.32 -8.94
N SER A 94 -2.64 -10.94 -8.29
CA SER A 94 -3.91 -11.67 -8.37
C SER A 94 -4.81 -11.19 -9.51
N ALA A 95 -5.73 -12.05 -9.97
CA ALA A 95 -6.75 -11.66 -10.96
C ALA A 95 -7.63 -10.51 -10.43
N SER A 96 -7.91 -10.49 -9.12
CA SER A 96 -8.65 -9.40 -8.47
C SER A 96 -7.88 -8.08 -8.52
N ALA A 97 -6.55 -8.10 -8.48
CA ALA A 97 -5.73 -6.88 -8.59
C ALA A 97 -5.93 -6.23 -9.97
N ILE A 98 -5.90 -7.03 -11.04
CA ILE A 98 -6.17 -6.56 -12.40
C ILE A 98 -7.58 -5.93 -12.50
N GLN A 99 -8.60 -6.59 -11.95
CA GLN A 99 -9.98 -6.08 -12.00
C GLN A 99 -10.14 -4.72 -11.30
N ILE A 100 -9.50 -4.55 -10.15
CA ILE A 100 -9.52 -3.28 -9.40
C ILE A 100 -8.79 -2.19 -10.18
N LEU A 101 -7.60 -2.49 -10.71
CA LEU A 101 -6.81 -1.53 -11.48
C LEU A 101 -7.51 -1.08 -12.78
N GLU A 102 -8.13 -2.01 -13.52
CA GLU A 102 -8.92 -1.64 -14.71
C GLU A 102 -10.13 -0.77 -14.34
N SER A 103 -10.78 -1.06 -13.21
CA SER A 103 -11.91 -0.25 -12.72
C SER A 103 -11.46 1.15 -12.32
N ALA A 104 -10.34 1.28 -11.60
CA ALA A 104 -9.75 2.56 -11.21
C ALA A 104 -9.39 3.41 -12.44
N LYS A 105 -8.76 2.79 -13.45
CA LYS A 105 -8.46 3.45 -14.73
C LYS A 105 -9.72 4.00 -15.40
N GLN A 106 -10.78 3.20 -15.49
CA GLN A 106 -12.05 3.63 -16.08
C GLN A 106 -12.66 4.82 -15.35
N GLN A 107 -12.59 4.86 -14.02
CA GLN A 107 -13.09 5.99 -13.24
C GLN A 107 -12.29 7.27 -13.48
N ILE A 108 -10.97 7.20 -13.51
CA ILE A 108 -10.10 8.36 -13.79
C ILE A 108 -10.37 8.91 -15.20
N GLN A 109 -10.51 8.03 -16.19
CA GLN A 109 -10.83 8.42 -17.56
C GLN A 109 -12.22 9.09 -17.68
N ALA A 110 -13.22 8.58 -16.95
CA ALA A 110 -14.56 9.17 -16.92
C ALA A 110 -14.59 10.57 -16.25
N GLY A 111 -13.63 10.86 -15.37
CA GLY A 111 -13.46 12.16 -14.71
C GLY A 111 -12.82 13.25 -15.57
N ASN A 112 -12.54 12.99 -16.86
CA ASN A 112 -11.77 13.85 -17.79
C ASN A 112 -10.29 14.04 -17.42
N GLU A 113 -9.72 13.17 -16.59
CA GLU A 113 -8.27 13.12 -16.32
C GLU A 113 -7.55 12.11 -17.22
N THR A 114 -7.92 12.09 -18.51
CA THR A 114 -7.47 11.07 -19.48
C THR A 114 -5.96 11.11 -19.76
N GLN A 115 -5.26 12.17 -19.35
CA GLN A 115 -3.79 12.32 -19.43
C GLN A 115 -3.12 12.29 -18.05
N SER A 116 -3.73 11.61 -17.07
CA SER A 116 -3.14 11.46 -15.76
C SER A 116 -1.96 10.50 -15.82
N VAL A 117 -0.79 10.93 -15.33
CA VAL A 117 0.36 10.06 -15.05
C VAL A 117 -0.07 8.80 -14.28
N ARG A 118 -1.11 8.90 -13.45
CA ARG A 118 -1.64 7.74 -12.71
C ARG A 118 -2.16 6.63 -13.63
N ILE A 119 -2.73 6.95 -14.80
CA ILE A 119 -3.21 5.96 -15.78
C ILE A 119 -2.02 5.16 -16.33
N ASP A 120 -0.95 5.84 -16.75
CA ASP A 120 0.24 5.17 -17.32
C ASP A 120 0.83 4.15 -16.33
N TRP A 121 0.92 4.54 -15.05
CA TRP A 121 1.41 3.65 -13.99
C TRP A 121 0.45 2.49 -13.69
N ILE A 122 -0.86 2.72 -13.76
CA ILE A 122 -1.86 1.64 -13.62
C ILE A 122 -1.72 0.63 -14.76
N GLU A 123 -1.55 1.10 -16.00
CA GLU A 123 -1.35 0.22 -17.17
C GLU A 123 -0.07 -0.59 -17.07
N GLU A 124 1.03 0.04 -16.62
CA GLU A 124 2.28 -0.65 -16.33
C GLU A 124 2.11 -1.75 -15.27
N ALA A 125 1.46 -1.43 -14.15
CA ALA A 125 1.21 -2.40 -13.08
C ALA A 125 0.37 -3.60 -13.57
N ILE A 126 -0.69 -3.35 -14.36
CA ILE A 126 -1.49 -4.42 -14.98
C ILE A 126 -0.61 -5.31 -15.87
N GLN A 127 0.28 -4.71 -16.66
CA GLN A 127 1.16 -5.45 -17.56
C GLN A 127 2.18 -6.30 -16.79
N GLN A 128 2.74 -5.78 -15.70
CA GLN A 128 3.65 -6.53 -14.81
C GLN A 128 2.94 -7.74 -14.22
N ILE A 129 1.71 -7.58 -13.71
CA ILE A 129 0.91 -8.70 -13.19
C ILE A 129 0.65 -9.75 -14.27
N ARG A 130 0.25 -9.34 -15.48
CA ARG A 130 -0.07 -10.27 -16.59
C ARG A 130 1.14 -11.06 -17.07
N THR A 131 2.33 -10.47 -17.02
CA THR A 131 3.57 -11.08 -17.53
C THR A 131 4.36 -11.82 -16.45
N GLY A 132 4.04 -11.62 -15.17
CA GLY A 132 4.86 -12.10 -14.06
C GLY A 132 6.26 -11.48 -14.03
N SER A 133 6.45 -10.35 -14.71
CA SER A 133 7.72 -9.62 -14.73
C SER A 133 7.73 -8.67 -13.54
N PHE A 134 8.44 -9.07 -12.49
CA PHE A 134 8.75 -8.21 -11.35
C PHE A 134 10.07 -7.50 -11.68
N ALA A 135 10.01 -6.20 -11.94
CA ALA A 135 11.20 -5.37 -12.18
C ALA A 135 12.04 -5.21 -10.90
#